data_AF-A0A7M3W7I1-F1
#
_entry.id   AF-A0A7M3W7I1-F1
#
_cell.length_a   1.000
_cell.length_b   1.000
_cell.length_c   1.000
_cell.angle_alpha   90.00
_cell.angle_beta   90.00
_cell.angle_gamma   90.00
#
_symmetry.space_group_name_H-M   'P 1'
#
loop_
_entity.id
_entity.type
_entity.pdbx_description
1 polymer ?
#
loop_
_entity_poly.entity_id
_entity_poly.type
_entity_poly.pdbx_seq_one_letter_code
_entity_poly.pdbx_strand_id
1 'polypeptide(L)' 'YDMVKVVEEVVDDGLFMELFPSYADNIIIGFARMNGSTVGVVGNQP' A
#
# COMPACT_ATOMS: atom_id res chain seq x y z
N TYR A 1 -5.15 9.46 -9.10
CA TYR A 1 -5.59 9.72 -7.69
C TYR A 1 -4.64 8.94 -6.81
N ASP A 2 -4.45 9.31 -5.55
CA ASP A 2 -3.40 8.68 -4.75
C ASP A 2 -3.78 7.27 -4.30
N MET A 3 -3.16 6.25 -4.91
CA MET A 3 -3.41 4.85 -4.56
C MET A 3 -2.93 4.50 -3.14
N VAL A 4 -1.92 5.20 -2.61
CA VAL A 4 -1.44 4.98 -1.23
C VAL A 4 -2.55 5.28 -0.23
N LYS A 5 -3.23 6.41 -0.41
CA LYS A 5 -4.37 6.79 0.44
C LYS A 5 -5.51 5.77 0.41
N VAL A 6 -5.77 5.20 -0.77
CA VAL A 6 -6.80 4.15 -0.89
C VAL A 6 -6.40 2.89 -0.12
N VAL A 7 -5.11 2.54 -0.09
CA VAL A 7 -4.61 1.43 0.72
C VAL A 7 -4.74 1.74 2.21
N GLU A 8 -4.35 2.95 2.65
CA GLU A 8 -4.44 3.40 4.04
C GLU A 8 -5.89 3.36 4.58
N GLU A 9 -6.91 3.60 3.76
CA GLU A 9 -8.31 3.50 4.18
C GLU A 9 -8.82 2.05 4.33
N VAL A 10 -8.08 1.06 3.82
CA VAL A 10 -8.51 -0.36 3.78
C VAL A 10 -7.79 -1.23 4.80
N VAL A 11 -6.53 -0.92 5.10
CA VAL A 11 -5.67 -1.73 5.98
C VAL A 11 -5.87 -1.39 7.45
N ASP A 12 -5.50 -2.30 8.34
CA ASP A 12 -5.57 -2.08 9.77
C ASP A 12 -4.75 -0.83 10.16
N ASP A 13 -5.32 0.01 11.02
CA ASP A 13 -4.70 1.24 11.56
C ASP A 13 -4.19 2.25 10.52
N GLY A 14 -4.54 2.08 9.23
CA GLY A 14 -4.03 2.87 8.13
C GLY A 14 -2.51 2.78 7.92
N LEU A 15 -1.88 1.69 8.38
CA LEU A 15 -0.44 1.50 8.27
C LEU A 15 -0.06 0.72 7.02
N PHE A 16 0.57 1.40 6.07
CA PHE A 16 1.16 0.81 4.87
C PHE A 16 2.67 1.04 4.82
N MET A 17 3.44 -0.04 4.76
CA MET A 17 4.89 -0.01 4.57
C MET A 17 5.21 -0.15 3.09
N GLU A 18 5.25 0.97 2.39
CA GLU A 18 5.61 1.04 0.97
C GLU A 18 7.09 0.67 0.74
N LEU A 19 7.36 -0.07 -0.33
CA LEU A 19 8.69 -0.45 -0.76
C LEU A 19 9.04 0.27 -2.05
N PHE A 20 10.28 0.76 -2.13
CA PHE A 20 10.81 1.48 -3.29
C PHE A 20 9.97 2.69 -3.75
N PRO A 21 9.58 3.62 -2.86
CA PRO A 21 8.69 4.76 -3.19
C PRO A 21 9.27 5.79 -4.16
N SER A 22 10.48 5.57 -4.69
CA SER A 22 11.14 6.46 -5.66
C SER A 22 11.58 5.71 -6.92
N TYR A 23 10.99 4.53 -7.16
CA TYR A 23 11.27 3.69 -8.31
C TYR A 23 9.96 3.17 -8.91
N ALA A 24 9.79 3.35 -10.22
CA ALA A 24 8.61 2.90 -10.96
C ALA A 24 7.28 3.45 -10.41
N ASP A 25 7.15 4.79 -10.38
CA ASP A 25 6.03 5.55 -9.79
C ASP A 25 4.62 5.23 -10.33
N ASN A 26 4.51 4.37 -11.35
CA ASN A 26 3.23 3.89 -11.90
C ASN A 26 2.66 2.68 -11.14
N ILE A 27 3.41 2.09 -10.21
CA ILE A 27 2.98 0.96 -9.38
C ILE A 27 3.45 1.15 -7.93
N ILE A 28 2.60 0.82 -6.97
CA ILE A 28 2.95 0.73 -5.56
C ILE A 28 3.02 -0.73 -5.13
N ILE A 29 4.00 -1.05 -4.31
CA ILE A 29 4.10 -2.35 -3.64
C ILE A 29 4.49 -2.16 -2.17
N GLY A 30 4.06 -3.07 -1.31
CA GLY A 30 4.42 -3.00 0.10
C GLY A 30 3.72 -4.02 0.96
N PHE A 31 3.84 -3.83 2.28
CA PHE A 31 3.20 -4.67 3.27
C PHE A 31 2.26 -3.88 4.17
N ALA A 32 1.21 -4.54 4.64
CA ALA A 32 0.28 -4.00 5.63
C ALA A 32 -0.27 -5.12 6.52
N ARG A 33 -1.22 -4.77 7.40
CA ARG A 33 -1.98 -5.71 8.22
C ARG A 33 -3.46 -5.68 7.83
N MET A 34 -4.09 -6.85 7.83
CA MET A 34 -5.54 -7.01 7.72
C MET A 34 -6.02 -8.07 8.71
N ASN A 35 -6.93 -7.70 9.60
CA ASN A 35 -7.37 -8.54 10.72
C ASN A 35 -6.17 -9.16 11.48
N GLY A 36 -5.12 -8.36 11.72
CA GLY A 36 -3.90 -8.77 12.41
C GLY A 36 -2.94 -9.65 11.59
N SER A 37 -3.33 -10.10 10.40
CA SER A 37 -2.48 -10.89 9.51
C SER A 37 -1.67 -10.00 8.57
N THR A 38 -0.42 -10.36 8.30
CA THR A 38 0.40 -9.65 7.30
C THR A 38 -0.13 -9.92 5.90
N VAL A 39 -0.31 -8.87 5.10
CA VAL A 39 -0.67 -8.95 3.68
C VAL A 39 0.34 -8.20 2.82
N GLY A 40 0.55 -8.69 1.59
CA GLY A 40 1.26 -7.96 0.56
C GLY A 40 0.27 -7.18 -0.31
N VAL A 41 0.65 -5.96 -0.68
CA VAL A 41 -0.18 -5.08 -1.51
C VAL A 41 0.55 -4.78 -2.81
N VAL A 42 -0.19 -4.83 -3.92
CA VAL A 42 0.25 -4.40 -5.25
C VAL A 42 -0.89 -3.60 -5.86
N GLY A 43 -0.61 -2.37 -6.31
CA GLY A 43 -1.63 -1.49 -6.88
C GLY A 43 -1.06 -0.56 -7.94
N ASN A 44 -1.87 -0.24 -8.95
CA ASN A 44 -1.48 0.76 -9.96
C ASN A 44 -1.65 2.16 -9.39
N GLN A 45 -0.68 3.05 -9.65
CA GLN A 45 -0.74 4.47 -9.31
C GLN A 45 -1.06 5.28 -10.59
N PRO A 46 -2.30 5.81 -10.74
CA PRO A 46 -2.75 6.53 -11.92
C PRO A 46 -2.59 8.05 -11.86
#